data_AF-A0A402A237-F1
#
_entry.id   AF-A0A402A237-F1
#
_cell.length_a   1.000
_cell.length_b   1.000
_cell.length_c   1.000
_cell.angle_alpha   90.00
_cell.angle_beta   90.00
_cell.angle_gamma   90.00
#
_symmetry.space_group_name_H-M   'P 1'
#
loop_
_entity.id
_entity.type
_entity.pdbx_description
1 polymer ?
#
loop_
_entity_poly.entity_id
_entity_poly.type
_entity_poly.pdbx_seq_one_letter_code
_entity_poly.pdbx_strand_id
1 'polypeptide(L)'
;MQKITEISNKSSQRYTNDVYQKAKNDFEKHKEYYVSIIRNLVDSFAKEFTTAALKGMTLGFSLSELVENLSKEKALDIGAEILNALEKEVTQNIALSINYHIQRLNYDRRRIFARIDKKKSRLKTERLIRKVGWDILKPLVENTIKAVFIEHFEEQVSENLPYWIQLASMREVVRPLQDISYEIPGVDTQYATADKIMFGGTPFEQTLDKAAIRFIDKRYEDKKKVLVIISDGEFLQSKRTLLTAELLKKRGIIIISCVIARQDILTGFIQPAYPKWPAGVQKMLEVASEFSTNDPTLSWGYIQHQITEGKLCLQINHTSLLEDVFKTVFQYDEKEIFS
;
A
#
# COMPACT_ATOMS: atom_id res chain seq x y z
N MET A 1 64.74 -21.91 -9.65
CA MET A 1 63.41 -21.40 -10.04
C MET A 1 62.29 -21.85 -9.10
N GLN A 2 62.17 -23.12 -8.72
CA GLN A 2 61.10 -23.61 -7.81
C GLN A 2 60.93 -22.81 -6.51
N LYS A 3 62.02 -22.52 -5.79
CA LYS A 3 61.98 -21.70 -4.56
C LYS A 3 61.41 -20.28 -4.77
N ILE A 4 61.68 -19.65 -5.92
CA ILE A 4 61.17 -18.30 -6.24
C ILE A 4 59.67 -18.35 -6.52
N THR A 5 59.22 -19.38 -7.25
CA THR A 5 57.79 -19.61 -7.53
C THR A 5 57.01 -19.90 -6.26
N GLU A 6 57.55 -20.73 -5.36
CA GLU A 6 56.94 -21.02 -4.05
C GLU A 6 56.84 -19.78 -3.15
N ILE A 7 57.91 -19.00 -3.04
CA ILE A 7 57.92 -17.75 -2.26
C ILE A 7 56.94 -16.73 -2.85
N SER A 8 56.87 -16.64 -4.18
CA SER A 8 55.91 -15.77 -4.87
C SER A 8 54.47 -16.21 -4.61
N ASN A 9 54.16 -17.50 -4.76
CA ASN A 9 52.83 -18.04 -4.51
C ASN A 9 52.38 -17.82 -3.06
N LYS A 10 53.27 -18.10 -2.09
CA LYS A 10 53.01 -17.88 -0.67
C LYS A 10 52.78 -16.41 -0.35
N SER A 11 53.53 -15.51 -0.99
CA SER A 11 53.37 -14.05 -0.81
C SER A 11 52.06 -13.54 -1.43
N SER A 12 51.69 -14.05 -2.62
CA SER A 12 50.42 -13.71 -3.26
C SER A 12 49.22 -14.22 -2.45
N GLN A 13 49.27 -15.45 -1.95
CA GLN A 13 48.23 -16.00 -1.07
C GLN A 13 48.08 -15.18 0.21
N ARG A 14 49.20 -14.82 0.86
CA ARG A 14 49.17 -13.93 2.04
C ARG A 14 48.54 -12.58 1.73
N TYR A 15 48.93 -11.95 0.62
CA TYR A 15 48.32 -10.68 0.20
C TYR A 15 46.81 -10.81 -0.01
N THR A 16 46.36 -11.84 -0.74
CA THR A 16 44.93 -12.07 -0.99
C THR A 16 44.17 -12.32 0.30
N ASN A 17 44.71 -13.14 1.22
CA ASN A 17 44.08 -13.40 2.52
C ASN A 17 44.01 -12.14 3.37
N ASP A 18 45.06 -11.32 3.38
CA ASP A 18 45.08 -10.07 4.14
C ASP A 18 44.06 -9.07 3.60
N VAL A 19 43.95 -8.92 2.28
CA VAL A 19 42.91 -8.08 1.65
C VAL A 19 41.52 -8.61 2.00
N TYR A 20 41.31 -9.93 1.89
CA TYR A 20 40.02 -10.55 2.20
C TYR A 20 39.61 -10.33 3.65
N GLN A 21 40.48 -10.64 4.61
CA GLN A 21 40.18 -10.50 6.04
C GLN A 21 39.96 -9.05 6.43
N LYS A 22 40.77 -8.13 5.90
CA LYS A 22 40.62 -6.71 6.20
C LYS A 22 39.33 -6.15 5.64
N ALA A 23 39.02 -6.44 4.38
CA ALA A 23 37.75 -6.04 3.76
C ALA A 23 36.56 -6.61 4.55
N LYS A 24 36.58 -7.90 4.88
CA LYS A 24 35.54 -8.55 5.69
C LYS A 24 35.34 -7.83 7.02
N ASN A 25 36.41 -7.58 7.76
CA ASN A 25 36.35 -6.89 9.05
C ASN A 25 35.82 -5.46 8.92
N ASP A 26 36.19 -4.74 7.85
CA ASP A 26 35.71 -3.38 7.61
C ASP A 26 34.20 -3.38 7.32
N PHE A 27 33.68 -4.32 6.51
CA PHE A 27 32.24 -4.46 6.28
C PHE A 27 31.47 -4.89 7.54
N GLU A 28 31.99 -5.86 8.31
CA GLU A 28 31.36 -6.31 9.55
C GLU A 28 31.31 -5.20 10.61
N LYS A 29 32.34 -4.34 10.69
CA LYS A 29 32.37 -3.20 11.61
C LYS A 29 31.27 -2.17 11.32
N HIS A 30 30.91 -1.97 10.05
CA HIS A 30 29.88 -1.00 9.63
C HIS A 30 28.50 -1.64 9.45
N LYS A 31 28.33 -2.91 9.80
CA LYS A 31 27.09 -3.67 9.62
C LYS A 31 25.87 -2.97 10.22
N GLU A 32 25.98 -2.47 11.45
CA GLU A 32 24.88 -1.76 12.12
C GLU A 32 24.50 -0.46 11.41
N TYR A 33 25.48 0.24 10.83
CA TYR A 33 25.24 1.44 10.04
C TYR A 33 24.54 1.13 8.72
N TYR A 34 24.90 0.04 8.05
CA TYR A 34 24.16 -0.42 6.88
C TYR A 34 22.72 -0.78 7.21
N VAL A 35 22.50 -1.48 8.33
CA VAL A 35 21.16 -1.82 8.83
C VAL A 35 20.34 -0.56 9.07
N SER A 36 20.91 0.49 9.68
CA SER A 36 20.16 1.73 9.93
C SER A 36 19.79 2.47 8.64
N ILE A 37 20.67 2.51 7.63
CA ILE A 37 20.35 3.06 6.31
C ILE A 37 19.17 2.31 5.69
N ILE A 38 19.25 0.98 5.64
CA ILE A 38 18.21 0.14 5.02
C ILE A 38 16.89 0.31 5.77
N ARG A 39 16.90 0.26 7.11
CA ARG A 39 15.71 0.47 7.94
C ARG A 39 15.06 1.81 7.66
N ASN A 40 15.81 2.91 7.72
CA ASN A 40 15.26 4.26 7.54
C ASN A 40 14.55 4.45 6.18
N LEU A 41 15.05 3.80 5.12
CA LEU A 41 14.45 3.89 3.78
C LEU A 41 13.23 2.97 3.61
N VAL A 42 13.22 1.82 4.28
CA VAL A 42 12.18 0.79 4.11
C VAL A 42 11.02 0.97 5.09
N ASP A 43 11.27 1.55 6.27
CA ASP A 43 10.35 1.55 7.41
C ASP A 43 8.94 2.06 7.07
N SER A 44 8.85 3.28 6.55
CA SER A 44 7.57 3.90 6.18
C SER A 44 6.82 3.09 5.12
N PHE A 45 7.55 2.58 4.11
CA PHE A 45 6.94 1.75 3.07
C PHE A 45 6.45 0.41 3.59
N ALA A 46 7.25 -0.27 4.42
CA ALA A 46 6.88 -1.53 5.04
C ALA A 46 5.64 -1.35 5.93
N LYS A 47 5.60 -0.30 6.75
CA LYS A 47 4.44 0.03 7.59
C LYS A 47 3.17 0.28 6.78
N GLU A 48 3.26 1.12 5.75
CA GLU A 48 2.12 1.39 4.86
C GLU A 48 1.64 0.11 4.16
N PHE A 49 2.57 -0.72 3.68
CA PHE A 49 2.27 -1.97 2.98
C PHE A 49 1.62 -3.02 3.88
N THR A 50 2.24 -3.34 5.03
CA THR A 50 1.73 -4.37 5.94
C THR A 50 0.33 -4.03 6.43
N THR A 51 0.11 -2.77 6.77
CA THR A 51 -1.19 -2.22 7.12
C THR A 51 -2.23 -2.45 6.02
N ALA A 52 -1.92 -2.01 4.81
CA ALA A 52 -2.81 -2.13 3.65
C ALA A 52 -3.11 -3.59 3.31
N ALA A 53 -2.08 -4.45 3.33
CA ALA A 53 -2.19 -5.85 2.98
C ALA A 53 -3.03 -6.62 4.01
N LEU A 54 -2.75 -6.45 5.30
CA LEU A 54 -3.49 -7.12 6.38
C LEU A 54 -4.97 -6.72 6.37
N LYS A 55 -5.24 -5.42 6.23
CA LYS A 55 -6.61 -4.90 6.08
C LYS A 55 -7.30 -5.48 4.84
N GLY A 56 -6.62 -5.47 3.69
CA GLY A 56 -7.15 -6.05 2.47
C GLY A 56 -7.52 -7.54 2.63
N MET A 57 -6.63 -8.33 3.23
CA MET A 57 -6.86 -9.75 3.45
C MET A 57 -8.03 -10.02 4.40
N THR A 58 -8.20 -9.21 5.46
CA THR A 58 -9.35 -9.34 6.38
C THR A 58 -10.66 -8.96 5.71
N LEU A 59 -10.60 -7.99 4.81
CA LEU A 59 -11.69 -7.66 3.88
C LEU A 59 -11.79 -8.65 2.72
N GLY A 60 -11.14 -9.82 2.74
CA GLY A 60 -11.30 -10.85 1.71
C GLY A 60 -10.68 -10.53 0.35
N PHE A 61 -9.78 -9.55 0.25
CA PHE A 61 -8.94 -9.32 -0.94
C PHE A 61 -7.80 -10.33 -1.01
N SER A 62 -7.52 -10.80 -2.22
CA SER A 62 -6.40 -11.68 -2.50
C SER A 62 -5.09 -10.91 -2.48
N LEU A 63 -3.97 -11.62 -2.22
CA LEU A 63 -2.65 -11.01 -2.22
C LEU A 63 -2.31 -10.38 -3.59
N SER A 64 -2.73 -11.00 -4.70
CA SER A 64 -2.54 -10.48 -6.05
C SER A 64 -3.22 -9.14 -6.26
N GLU A 65 -4.48 -8.99 -5.83
CA GLU A 65 -5.22 -7.71 -5.93
C GLU A 65 -4.55 -6.61 -5.09
N LEU A 66 -3.95 -6.97 -3.95
CA LEU A 66 -3.26 -6.02 -3.08
C LEU A 66 -1.91 -5.59 -3.65
N VAL A 67 -1.16 -6.53 -4.23
CA VAL A 67 0.14 -6.26 -4.86
C VAL A 67 0.00 -5.44 -6.14
N GLU A 68 -1.07 -5.63 -6.92
CA GLU A 68 -1.34 -4.81 -8.11
C GLU A 68 -1.69 -3.35 -7.78
N ASN A 69 -2.14 -3.07 -6.55
CA ASN A 69 -2.36 -1.72 -6.06
C ASN A 69 -1.10 -1.06 -5.49
N LEU A 70 0.01 -1.79 -5.36
CA LEU A 70 1.27 -1.17 -5.05
C LEU A 70 1.86 -0.52 -6.30
N SER A 71 2.34 0.70 -6.15
CA SER A 71 3.22 1.29 -7.14
C SER A 71 4.53 0.50 -7.15
N LYS A 72 4.63 -0.44 -8.09
CA LYS A 72 5.87 -1.13 -8.46
C LYS A 72 7.02 -0.13 -8.60
N GLU A 73 6.72 1.07 -9.11
CA GLU A 73 7.63 2.21 -9.18
C GLU A 73 8.20 2.59 -7.81
N LYS A 74 7.38 2.80 -6.78
CA LYS A 74 7.86 3.16 -5.42
C LYS A 74 8.74 2.06 -4.82
N ALA A 75 8.43 0.78 -5.05
CA ALA A 75 9.28 -0.32 -4.59
C ALA A 75 10.64 -0.36 -5.30
N LEU A 76 10.66 -0.09 -6.61
CA LEU A 76 11.88 0.01 -7.40
C LEU A 76 12.71 1.23 -7.01
N ASP A 77 12.06 2.36 -6.73
CA ASP A 77 12.70 3.60 -6.29
C ASP A 77 13.39 3.42 -4.93
N ILE A 78 12.71 2.80 -3.95
CA ILE A 78 13.32 2.46 -2.65
C ILE A 78 14.51 1.52 -2.84
N GLY A 79 14.38 0.52 -3.71
CA GLY A 79 15.49 -0.36 -4.06
C GLY A 79 16.70 0.39 -4.61
N ALA A 80 16.46 1.34 -5.52
CA ALA A 80 17.50 2.19 -6.09
C ALA A 80 18.13 3.13 -5.04
N GLU A 81 17.33 3.71 -4.15
CA GLU A 81 17.80 4.55 -3.05
C GLU A 81 18.68 3.78 -2.06
N ILE A 82 18.30 2.56 -1.69
CA ILE A 82 19.12 1.69 -0.83
C ILE A 82 20.45 1.39 -1.50
N LEU A 83 20.43 1.00 -2.78
CA LEU A 83 21.66 0.70 -3.53
C LEU A 83 22.57 1.91 -3.63
N ASN A 84 22.03 3.09 -3.95
CA ASN A 84 22.79 4.33 -4.06
C ASN A 84 23.38 4.77 -2.71
N ALA A 85 22.60 4.67 -1.63
CA ALA A 85 23.05 5.04 -0.29
C ALA A 85 24.18 4.11 0.19
N LEU A 86 24.02 2.80 0.00
CA LEU A 86 25.04 1.82 0.31
C LEU A 86 26.28 2.00 -0.58
N GLU A 87 26.12 2.21 -1.89
CA GLU A 87 27.25 2.40 -2.81
C GLU A 87 28.08 3.63 -2.44
N LYS A 88 27.43 4.73 -2.05
CA LYS A 88 28.12 5.96 -1.61
C LYS A 88 28.99 5.72 -0.38
N GLU A 89 28.47 5.00 0.61
CA GLU A 89 29.19 4.61 1.83
C GLU A 89 30.36 3.68 1.49
N VAL A 90 30.04 2.61 0.76
CA VAL A 90 30.98 1.54 0.44
C VAL A 90 32.13 2.07 -0.41
N THR A 91 31.86 2.97 -1.35
CA THR A 91 32.91 3.56 -2.21
C THR A 91 33.93 4.35 -1.39
N GLN A 92 33.49 5.08 -0.35
CA GLN A 92 34.38 5.81 0.55
C GLN A 92 35.30 4.84 1.32
N ASN A 93 34.73 3.75 1.85
CA ASN A 93 35.47 2.75 2.60
C ASN A 93 36.41 1.89 1.74
N ILE A 94 35.94 1.48 0.55
CA ILE A 94 36.73 0.74 -0.44
C ILE A 94 37.94 1.56 -0.89
N ALA A 95 37.78 2.87 -1.13
CA ALA A 95 38.89 3.73 -1.55
C ALA A 95 40.04 3.74 -0.52
N LEU A 96 39.70 3.84 0.77
CA LEU A 96 40.68 3.80 1.87
C LEU A 96 41.37 2.43 1.96
N SER A 97 40.61 1.34 1.85
CA SER A 97 41.14 -0.03 1.90
C SER A 97 42.07 -0.33 0.71
N ILE A 98 41.66 0.06 -0.51
CA ILE A 98 42.49 -0.07 -1.71
C ILE A 98 43.81 0.70 -1.55
N ASN A 99 43.76 1.95 -1.07
CA ASN A 99 44.96 2.77 -0.90
C ASN A 99 45.94 2.15 0.11
N TYR A 100 45.44 1.64 1.23
CA TYR A 100 46.24 0.94 2.23
C TYR A 100 46.94 -0.31 1.64
N HIS A 101 46.19 -1.16 0.93
CA HIS A 101 46.74 -2.39 0.35
C HIS A 101 47.69 -2.13 -0.82
N ILE A 102 47.49 -1.06 -1.60
CA ILE A 102 48.44 -0.64 -2.63
C ILE A 102 49.75 -0.12 -2.01
N GLN A 103 49.67 0.67 -0.93
CA GLN A 103 50.87 1.13 -0.21
C GLN A 103 51.66 -0.04 0.36
N ARG A 104 50.98 -1.02 0.95
CA ARG A 104 51.61 -2.24 1.47
C ARG A 104 52.25 -3.08 0.36
N LEU A 105 51.56 -3.26 -0.76
CA LEU A 105 52.10 -3.96 -1.93
C LEU A 105 53.31 -3.22 -2.52
N ASN A 106 53.34 -1.89 -2.50
CA ASN A 106 54.52 -1.10 -2.90
C ASN A 106 55.71 -1.29 -1.95
N TYR A 107 55.46 -1.41 -0.65
CA TYR A 107 56.48 -1.73 0.36
C TYR A 107 57.07 -3.13 0.13
N ASP A 108 56.21 -4.15 -0.01
CA ASP A 108 56.66 -5.53 -0.27
C ASP A 108 57.38 -5.66 -1.63
N ARG A 109 56.93 -4.93 -2.66
CA ARG A 109 57.61 -4.85 -3.95
C ARG A 109 59.06 -4.39 -3.81
N ARG A 110 59.31 -3.36 -2.99
CA ARG A 110 60.65 -2.83 -2.71
C ARG A 110 61.51 -3.86 -1.96
N ARG A 111 60.90 -4.65 -1.06
CA ARG A 111 61.60 -5.69 -0.28
C ARG A 111 62.02 -6.90 -1.11
N ILE A 112 61.26 -7.27 -2.14
CA ILE A 112 61.46 -8.53 -2.89
C ILE A 112 62.00 -8.27 -4.32
N PHE A 113 62.30 -7.02 -4.68
CA PHE A 113 62.75 -6.61 -6.03
C PHE A 113 61.90 -7.18 -7.19
N ALA A 114 60.60 -7.41 -6.95
CA ALA A 114 59.70 -8.03 -7.92
C ALA A 114 59.10 -7.02 -8.90
N ARG A 115 58.92 -7.40 -10.17
CA ARG A 115 58.12 -6.64 -11.15
C ARG A 115 56.64 -6.96 -10.95
N ILE A 116 55.88 -6.02 -10.38
CA ILE A 116 54.42 -6.12 -10.23
C ILE A 116 53.74 -5.11 -11.15
N ASP A 117 52.79 -5.58 -11.96
CA ASP A 117 51.87 -4.73 -12.72
C ASP A 117 50.86 -4.07 -11.76
N LYS A 118 51.09 -2.78 -11.49
CA LYS A 118 50.27 -1.97 -10.57
C LYS A 118 48.81 -1.88 -11.03
N LYS A 119 48.57 -1.73 -12.33
CA LYS A 119 47.22 -1.54 -12.87
C LYS A 119 46.41 -2.83 -12.71
N LYS A 120 47.00 -3.96 -13.08
CA LYS A 120 46.36 -5.28 -12.95
C LYS A 120 46.16 -5.69 -11.50
N SER A 121 47.11 -5.38 -10.60
CA SER A 121 46.96 -5.67 -9.17
C SER A 121 45.83 -4.86 -8.56
N ARG A 122 45.76 -3.54 -8.83
CA ARG A 122 44.69 -2.67 -8.33
C ARG A 122 43.31 -3.16 -8.74
N LEU A 123 43.12 -3.47 -10.03
CA LEU A 123 41.84 -3.98 -10.55
C LEU A 123 41.43 -5.31 -9.90
N LYS A 124 42.39 -6.21 -9.65
CA LYS A 124 42.11 -7.49 -8.97
C LYS A 124 41.76 -7.29 -7.50
N THR A 125 42.46 -6.40 -6.80
CA THR A 125 42.18 -6.04 -5.39
C THR A 125 40.80 -5.42 -5.26
N GLU A 126 40.45 -4.49 -6.15
CA GLU A 126 39.13 -3.86 -6.18
C GLU A 126 38.01 -4.88 -6.43
N ARG A 127 38.18 -5.79 -7.40
CA ARG A 127 37.21 -6.87 -7.65
C ARG A 127 37.02 -7.78 -6.43
N LEU A 128 38.09 -8.11 -5.72
CA LEU A 128 38.01 -8.92 -4.51
C LEU A 128 37.22 -8.20 -3.42
N ILE A 129 37.53 -6.94 -3.15
CA ILE A 129 36.84 -6.14 -2.13
C ILE A 129 35.36 -5.99 -2.48
N ARG A 130 35.02 -5.69 -3.73
CA ARG A 130 33.62 -5.59 -4.20
C ARG A 130 32.86 -6.90 -4.01
N LYS A 131 33.49 -8.04 -4.34
CA LYS A 131 32.89 -9.37 -4.14
C LYS A 131 32.61 -9.63 -2.67
N VAL A 132 33.60 -9.39 -1.80
CA VAL A 132 33.43 -9.56 -0.34
C VAL A 132 32.32 -8.67 0.20
N GLY A 133 32.29 -7.41 -0.23
CA GLY A 133 31.22 -6.48 0.15
C GLY A 133 29.84 -6.96 -0.29
N TRP A 134 29.69 -7.41 -1.53
CA TRP A 134 28.43 -7.96 -2.03
C TRP A 134 27.97 -9.21 -1.26
N ASP A 135 28.89 -10.14 -1.00
CA ASP A 135 28.60 -11.38 -0.27
C ASP A 135 28.11 -11.10 1.18
N ILE A 136 28.48 -9.96 1.76
CA ILE A 136 28.03 -9.51 3.09
C ILE A 136 26.75 -8.66 3.00
N LEU A 137 26.73 -7.67 2.10
CA LEU A 137 25.64 -6.69 2.00
C LEU A 137 24.36 -7.29 1.45
N LYS A 138 24.43 -8.18 0.45
CA LYS A 138 23.22 -8.81 -0.13
C LYS A 138 22.36 -9.51 0.93
N PRO A 139 22.88 -10.48 1.71
CA PRO A 139 22.07 -11.13 2.75
C PRO A 139 21.69 -10.15 3.87
N LEU A 140 22.50 -9.12 4.14
CA LEU A 140 22.16 -8.11 5.12
C LEU A 140 20.93 -7.29 4.71
N VAL A 141 20.86 -6.87 3.45
CA VAL A 141 19.71 -6.15 2.87
C VAL A 141 18.47 -7.02 2.92
N GLU A 142 18.54 -8.25 2.41
CA GLU A 142 17.40 -9.18 2.38
C GLU A 142 16.86 -9.48 3.79
N ASN A 143 17.75 -9.75 4.75
CA ASN A 143 17.35 -10.05 6.13
C ASN A 143 16.80 -8.81 6.86
N THR A 144 17.38 -7.62 6.62
CA THR A 144 16.92 -6.38 7.26
C THR A 144 15.55 -5.99 6.74
N ILE A 145 15.34 -6.03 5.41
CA ILE A 145 14.02 -5.80 4.81
C ILE A 145 13.01 -6.78 5.40
N LYS A 146 13.32 -8.09 5.37
CA LYS A 146 12.42 -9.11 5.93
C LYS A 146 12.08 -8.85 7.40
N ALA A 147 13.07 -8.50 8.22
CA ALA A 147 12.86 -8.20 9.64
C ALA A 147 11.94 -6.99 9.85
N VAL A 148 12.13 -5.91 9.11
CA VAL A 148 11.26 -4.71 9.18
C VAL A 148 9.82 -5.05 8.81
N PHE A 149 9.61 -5.85 7.77
CA PHE A 149 8.25 -6.28 7.39
C PHE A 149 7.60 -7.18 8.45
N ILE A 150 8.36 -8.07 9.09
CA ILE A 150 7.85 -8.92 10.18
C ILE A 150 7.50 -8.07 11.40
N GLU A 151 8.37 -7.13 11.79
CA GLU A 151 8.17 -6.22 12.91
C GLU A 151 6.88 -5.40 12.73
N HIS A 152 6.69 -4.77 11.56
CA HIS A 152 5.46 -4.03 11.25
C HIS A 152 4.24 -4.94 11.14
N PHE A 153 4.39 -6.18 10.68
CA PHE A 153 3.29 -7.15 10.65
C PHE A 153 2.83 -7.49 12.07
N GLU A 154 3.76 -7.83 12.95
CA GLU A 154 3.47 -8.14 14.35
C GLU A 154 2.86 -6.94 15.09
N GLU A 155 3.39 -5.73 14.87
CA GLU A 155 2.83 -4.48 15.41
C GLU A 155 1.38 -4.30 14.94
N GLN A 156 1.12 -4.37 13.62
CA GLN A 156 -0.22 -4.19 13.08
C GLN A 156 -1.21 -5.26 13.51
N VAL A 157 -0.78 -6.53 13.64
CA VAL A 157 -1.61 -7.59 14.20
C VAL A 157 -1.95 -7.28 15.65
N SER A 158 -0.98 -6.90 16.47
CA SER A 158 -1.22 -6.61 17.88
C SER A 158 -2.22 -5.46 18.09
N GLU A 159 -2.15 -4.43 17.25
CA GLU A 159 -3.01 -3.24 17.33
C GLU A 159 -4.43 -3.50 16.79
N ASN A 160 -4.56 -4.23 15.68
CA ASN A 160 -5.82 -4.28 14.92
C ASN A 160 -6.55 -5.63 15.01
N LEU A 161 -5.95 -6.66 15.63
CA LEU A 161 -6.56 -7.98 15.75
C LEU A 161 -7.99 -7.96 16.35
N PRO A 162 -8.29 -7.18 17.41
CA PRO A 162 -9.66 -7.12 17.94
C PRO A 162 -10.67 -6.62 16.90
N TYR A 163 -10.30 -5.60 16.14
CA TYR A 163 -11.13 -5.05 15.07
C TYR A 163 -11.32 -6.05 13.92
N TRP A 164 -10.25 -6.75 13.51
CA TRP A 164 -10.35 -7.77 12.47
C TRP A 164 -11.17 -8.99 12.88
N ILE A 165 -11.12 -9.39 14.15
CA ILE A 165 -12.01 -10.44 14.69
C ILE A 165 -13.47 -9.98 14.63
N GLN A 166 -13.75 -8.72 14.99
CA GLN A 166 -15.10 -8.15 14.87
C GLN A 166 -15.59 -8.10 13.41
N LEU A 167 -14.71 -7.74 12.47
CA LEU A 167 -15.02 -7.76 11.04
C LEU A 167 -15.29 -9.19 10.55
N ALA A 168 -14.49 -10.16 10.96
CA ALA A 168 -14.66 -11.57 10.60
C ALA A 168 -15.97 -12.15 11.16
N SER A 169 -16.35 -11.81 12.40
CA SER A 169 -17.64 -12.25 12.95
C SER A 169 -18.82 -11.61 12.22
N MET A 170 -18.72 -10.36 11.77
CA MET A 170 -19.73 -9.73 10.91
C MET A 170 -19.88 -10.42 9.55
N ARG A 171 -18.82 -11.07 9.04
CA ARG A 171 -18.89 -11.87 7.81
C ARG A 171 -19.74 -13.13 7.97
N GLU A 172 -19.72 -13.76 9.14
CA GLU A 172 -20.52 -14.97 9.41
C GLU A 172 -22.00 -14.64 9.61
N VAL A 173 -22.32 -13.43 10.07
CA VAL A 173 -23.70 -12.98 10.36
C VAL A 173 -24.29 -12.15 9.21
N VAL A 174 -24.03 -12.54 7.96
CA VAL A 174 -24.73 -11.94 6.81
C VAL A 174 -26.03 -12.71 6.61
N ARG A 175 -27.12 -12.22 7.20
CA ARG A 175 -28.47 -12.75 6.96
C ARG A 175 -29.16 -11.97 5.84
N PRO A 176 -29.82 -12.65 4.88
CA PRO A 176 -30.74 -12.02 3.96
C PRO A 176 -31.77 -11.17 4.72
N LEU A 177 -32.09 -9.97 4.21
CA LEU A 177 -33.13 -9.11 4.81
C LEU A 177 -34.47 -9.85 4.98
N GLN A 178 -34.77 -10.76 4.06
CA GLN A 178 -35.94 -11.63 4.08
C GLN A 178 -35.95 -12.58 5.29
N ASP A 179 -34.78 -13.01 5.78
CA ASP A 179 -34.65 -13.91 6.93
C ASP A 179 -34.75 -13.14 8.26
N ILE A 180 -34.49 -11.83 8.25
CA ILE A 180 -34.63 -10.96 9.43
C ILE A 180 -36.11 -10.65 9.70
N SER A 181 -36.92 -10.48 8.65
CA SER A 181 -38.35 -10.16 8.78
C SER A 181 -39.18 -11.24 9.49
N TYR A 182 -38.73 -12.51 9.48
CA TYR A 182 -39.43 -13.60 10.15
C TYR A 182 -39.09 -13.74 11.64
N GLU A 183 -37.96 -13.23 12.10
CA GLU A 183 -37.50 -13.44 13.48
C GLU A 183 -37.97 -12.38 14.48
N ILE A 184 -38.54 -11.27 14.04
CA ILE A 184 -38.97 -10.18 14.94
C ILE A 184 -40.38 -9.69 14.57
N PRO A 185 -41.44 -10.20 15.22
CA PRO A 185 -42.80 -9.68 15.01
C PRO A 185 -42.90 -8.26 15.58
N GLY A 186 -43.23 -7.28 14.74
CA GLY A 186 -43.67 -5.95 15.18
C GLY A 186 -42.60 -4.87 15.34
N VAL A 187 -41.38 -5.04 14.81
CA VAL A 187 -40.40 -3.95 14.76
C VAL A 187 -40.43 -3.29 13.38
N ASP A 188 -40.72 -1.99 13.36
CA ASP A 188 -40.54 -1.11 12.20
C ASP A 188 -39.12 -1.32 11.63
N THR A 189 -39.04 -1.70 10.35
CA THR A 189 -37.79 -2.05 9.63
C THR A 189 -36.75 -0.92 9.62
N GLN A 190 -37.11 0.25 10.09
CA GLN A 190 -36.28 1.46 10.20
C GLN A 190 -35.11 1.33 11.19
N TYR A 191 -35.04 0.27 11.99
CA TYR A 191 -33.98 0.06 12.99
C TYR A 191 -33.02 -1.11 12.70
N ALA A 192 -33.16 -1.80 11.57
CA ALA A 192 -32.59 -3.15 11.42
C ALA A 192 -31.06 -3.25 11.23
N THR A 193 -30.31 -2.16 10.98
CA THR A 193 -28.83 -2.25 10.90
C THR A 193 -28.11 -0.95 11.29
N ALA A 194 -28.56 -0.26 12.34
CA ALA A 194 -27.78 0.84 12.90
C ALA A 194 -26.89 0.29 14.04
N ASP A 195 -25.63 -0.03 13.73
CA ASP A 195 -24.62 -0.12 14.79
C ASP A 195 -24.63 1.21 15.55
N LYS A 196 -24.89 1.15 16.85
CA LYS A 196 -25.10 2.30 17.74
C LYS A 196 -23.97 3.32 17.64
N ILE A 197 -24.16 4.37 16.84
CA ILE A 197 -23.40 5.62 16.92
C ILE A 197 -24.41 6.75 16.87
N MET A 198 -24.86 7.19 18.05
CA MET A 198 -25.83 8.29 18.15
C MET A 198 -25.15 9.67 18.23
N PHE A 199 -23.85 9.75 18.57
CA PHE A 199 -23.11 11.01 18.71
C PHE A 199 -21.60 10.82 18.42
N GLY A 200 -20.97 11.77 17.73
CA GLY A 200 -19.54 11.75 17.36
C GLY A 200 -19.31 11.89 15.85
N GLY A 201 -18.05 12.06 15.42
CA GLY A 201 -17.71 12.07 14.00
C GLY A 201 -17.96 10.70 13.36
N THR A 202 -18.38 10.67 12.09
CA THR A 202 -18.70 9.44 11.36
C THR A 202 -17.45 8.56 11.17
N PRO A 203 -17.38 7.33 11.71
CA PRO A 203 -16.23 6.43 11.49
C PRO A 203 -16.30 5.78 10.11
N PHE A 204 -16.18 6.62 9.09
CA PHE A 204 -16.38 6.28 7.69
C PHE A 204 -15.54 5.09 7.24
N GLU A 205 -14.28 5.03 7.66
CA GLU A 205 -13.39 3.90 7.35
C GLU A 205 -13.99 2.56 7.80
N GLN A 206 -14.51 2.49 9.02
CA GLN A 206 -15.10 1.27 9.57
C GLN A 206 -16.41 0.89 8.86
N THR A 207 -17.22 1.89 8.51
CA THR A 207 -18.46 1.67 7.75
C THR A 207 -18.16 1.14 6.34
N LEU A 208 -17.14 1.69 5.68
CA LEU A 208 -16.71 1.24 4.37
C LEU A 208 -16.14 -0.19 4.40
N ASP A 209 -15.35 -0.51 5.43
CA ASP A 209 -14.82 -1.86 5.67
C ASP A 209 -15.95 -2.89 5.90
N LYS A 210 -16.96 -2.54 6.71
CA LYS A 210 -18.14 -3.39 6.92
C LYS A 210 -18.92 -3.61 5.63
N ALA A 211 -19.10 -2.56 4.82
CA ALA A 211 -19.73 -2.67 3.52
C ALA A 211 -18.93 -3.58 2.58
N ALA A 212 -17.60 -3.44 2.56
CA ALA A 212 -16.71 -4.25 1.75
C ALA A 212 -16.87 -5.75 2.00
N ILE A 213 -16.96 -6.17 3.28
CA ILE A 213 -17.16 -7.57 3.65
C ILE A 213 -18.47 -8.13 3.11
N ARG A 214 -19.55 -7.34 3.16
CA ARG A 214 -20.87 -7.77 2.67
C ARG A 214 -20.88 -8.02 1.16
N PHE A 215 -20.07 -7.28 0.40
CA PHE A 215 -19.97 -7.47 -1.05
C PHE A 215 -19.23 -8.74 -1.49
N ILE A 216 -18.67 -9.51 -0.55
CA ILE A 216 -17.85 -10.71 -0.82
C ILE A 216 -18.62 -12.00 -0.56
N ASP A 217 -19.89 -11.91 -0.20
CA ASP A 217 -20.76 -13.08 -0.08
C ASP A 217 -20.86 -13.80 -1.44
N LYS A 218 -20.44 -15.07 -1.45
CA LYS A 218 -20.47 -15.96 -2.62
C LYS A 218 -21.86 -16.11 -3.21
N ARG A 219 -22.91 -16.00 -2.38
CA ARG A 219 -24.30 -16.09 -2.84
C ARG A 219 -24.66 -15.00 -3.84
N TYR A 220 -23.96 -13.87 -3.79
CA TYR A 220 -24.20 -12.71 -4.64
C TYR A 220 -23.01 -12.39 -5.55
N GLU A 221 -22.12 -13.37 -5.80
CA GLU A 221 -20.93 -13.18 -6.64
C GLU A 221 -21.30 -12.72 -8.06
N ASP A 222 -22.31 -13.35 -8.67
CA ASP A 222 -22.80 -13.03 -10.01
C ASP A 222 -23.72 -11.79 -10.08
N LYS A 223 -23.98 -11.14 -8.95
CA LYS A 223 -24.86 -9.97 -8.88
C LYS A 223 -24.06 -8.69 -9.02
N LYS A 224 -24.66 -7.71 -9.71
CA LYS A 224 -24.16 -6.32 -9.70
C LYS A 224 -24.26 -5.77 -8.28
N LYS A 225 -23.22 -5.05 -7.87
CA LYS A 225 -23.06 -4.53 -6.52
C LYS A 225 -22.92 -3.03 -6.58
N VAL A 226 -23.78 -2.34 -5.83
CA VAL A 226 -23.79 -0.88 -5.76
C VAL A 226 -23.69 -0.48 -4.30
N LEU A 227 -22.74 0.41 -4.00
CA LEU A 227 -22.58 1.03 -2.69
C LEU A 227 -23.04 2.48 -2.78
N VAL A 228 -24.14 2.80 -2.12
CA VAL A 228 -24.63 4.19 -1.98
C VAL A 228 -24.11 4.75 -0.66
N ILE A 229 -23.40 5.86 -0.72
CA ILE A 229 -22.82 6.54 0.43
C ILE A 229 -23.52 7.89 0.59
N ILE A 230 -24.24 8.09 1.69
CA ILE A 230 -24.91 9.35 2.01
C ILE A 230 -24.14 10.04 3.14
N SER A 231 -23.55 11.20 2.87
CA SER A 231 -22.78 11.94 3.88
C SER A 231 -22.61 13.42 3.49
N ASP A 232 -22.40 14.28 4.48
CA ASP A 232 -21.92 15.65 4.31
C ASP A 232 -20.40 15.74 4.07
N GLY A 233 -19.68 14.61 4.18
CA GLY A 233 -18.24 14.54 4.00
C GLY A 233 -17.43 14.93 5.24
N GLU A 234 -18.08 15.14 6.40
CA GLU A 234 -17.41 15.45 7.67
C GLU A 234 -16.84 14.19 8.34
N PHE A 235 -15.91 13.52 7.65
CA PHE A 235 -15.16 12.39 8.19
C PHE A 235 -13.65 12.56 8.00
N LEU A 236 -12.88 11.86 8.84
CA LEU A 236 -11.44 11.74 8.67
C LEU A 236 -11.15 10.85 7.47
N GLN A 237 -10.58 11.43 6.42
CA GLN A 237 -10.13 10.68 5.27
C GLN A 237 -8.71 10.18 5.53
N SER A 238 -8.56 8.87 5.58
CA SER A 238 -7.25 8.22 5.68
C SER A 238 -6.86 7.64 4.31
N LYS A 239 -5.56 7.44 4.07
CA LYS A 239 -5.09 6.68 2.90
C LYS A 239 -5.75 5.29 2.83
N ARG A 240 -6.11 4.71 3.98
CA ARG A 240 -6.76 3.40 4.10
C ARG A 240 -8.18 3.43 3.54
N THR A 241 -8.94 4.51 3.77
CA THR A 241 -10.28 4.69 3.19
C THR A 241 -10.25 4.68 1.67
N LEU A 242 -9.32 5.44 1.08
CA LEU A 242 -9.16 5.50 -0.37
C LEU A 242 -8.74 4.13 -0.94
N LEU A 243 -7.81 3.45 -0.29
CA LEU A 243 -7.42 2.09 -0.69
C LEU A 243 -8.60 1.12 -0.69
N THR A 244 -9.41 1.09 0.38
CA THR A 244 -10.61 0.23 0.43
C THR A 244 -11.57 0.58 -0.71
N ALA A 245 -11.81 1.87 -0.97
CA ALA A 245 -12.67 2.30 -2.07
C ALA A 245 -12.15 1.85 -3.45
N GLU A 246 -10.85 2.03 -3.72
CA GLU A 246 -10.22 1.57 -4.97
C GLU A 246 -10.32 0.05 -5.15
N LEU A 247 -10.09 -0.71 -4.07
CA LEU A 247 -10.22 -2.16 -4.08
C LEU A 247 -11.66 -2.60 -4.39
N LEU A 248 -12.67 -1.93 -3.83
CA LEU A 248 -14.08 -2.19 -4.15
C LEU A 248 -14.40 -1.89 -5.62
N LYS A 249 -13.93 -0.74 -6.13
CA LYS A 249 -14.12 -0.35 -7.54
C LYS A 249 -13.51 -1.37 -8.50
N LYS A 250 -12.29 -1.84 -8.22
CA LYS A 250 -11.62 -2.89 -9.01
C LYS A 250 -12.39 -4.21 -9.04
N ARG A 251 -13.16 -4.52 -8.00
CA ARG A 251 -14.08 -5.67 -7.96
C ARG A 251 -15.40 -5.44 -8.69
N GLY A 252 -15.56 -4.33 -9.40
CA GLY A 252 -16.78 -3.99 -10.12
C GLY A 252 -17.91 -3.49 -9.24
N ILE A 253 -17.61 -3.06 -8.00
CA ILE A 253 -18.60 -2.44 -7.13
C ILE A 253 -18.70 -0.96 -7.51
N ILE A 254 -19.90 -0.53 -7.86
CA ILE A 254 -20.18 0.85 -8.23
C ILE A 254 -20.44 1.65 -6.97
N ILE A 255 -19.57 2.62 -6.67
CA ILE A 255 -19.71 3.52 -5.53
C ILE A 255 -20.37 4.83 -5.98
N ILE A 256 -21.55 5.11 -5.45
CA ILE A 256 -22.32 6.34 -5.66
C ILE A 256 -22.23 7.19 -4.40
N SER A 257 -21.61 8.36 -4.51
CA SER A 257 -21.49 9.33 -3.41
C SER A 257 -22.61 10.35 -3.47
N CYS A 258 -23.50 10.31 -2.49
CA CYS A 258 -24.61 11.22 -2.31
C CYS A 258 -24.26 12.24 -1.20
N VAL A 259 -24.01 13.48 -1.61
CA VAL A 259 -23.50 14.54 -0.75
C VAL A 259 -24.64 15.38 -0.19
N ILE A 260 -24.64 15.60 1.13
CA ILE A 260 -25.54 16.54 1.81
C ILE A 260 -24.74 17.81 2.11
N ALA A 261 -24.94 18.87 1.32
CA ALA A 261 -24.20 20.13 1.50
C ALA A 261 -25.07 21.17 2.21
N ARG A 262 -24.46 21.95 3.12
CA ARG A 262 -25.07 23.19 3.65
C ARG A 262 -25.12 24.26 2.56
N GLN A 263 -26.07 24.14 1.64
CA GLN A 263 -26.48 25.23 0.76
C GLN A 263 -27.94 25.54 1.05
N ASP A 264 -28.30 26.82 0.97
CA ASP A 264 -29.65 27.31 1.23
C ASP A 264 -30.68 26.50 0.42
N ILE A 265 -31.58 25.83 1.13
CA ILE A 265 -32.70 25.05 0.58
C ILE A 265 -33.56 25.90 -0.39
N LEU A 266 -33.44 27.23 -0.29
CA LEU A 266 -34.15 28.22 -1.08
C LEU A 266 -33.59 28.45 -2.49
N THR A 267 -32.37 28.05 -2.83
CA THR A 267 -31.78 28.36 -4.14
C THR A 267 -32.14 27.37 -5.24
N GLY A 268 -32.82 26.26 -4.93
CA GLY A 268 -33.56 25.41 -5.89
C GLY A 268 -32.80 24.84 -7.08
N PHE A 269 -31.49 25.06 -7.19
CA PHE A 269 -30.69 24.66 -8.34
C PHE A 269 -29.33 24.10 -7.94
N ILE A 270 -29.06 22.94 -8.52
CA ILE A 270 -27.80 22.21 -8.54
C ILE A 270 -26.75 23.13 -9.18
N GLN A 271 -25.84 23.68 -8.38
CA GLN A 271 -24.68 24.36 -8.96
C GLN A 271 -23.77 23.28 -9.56
N PRO A 272 -23.46 23.34 -10.87
CA PRO A 272 -22.42 22.49 -11.43
C PRO A 272 -21.09 22.82 -10.75
N ALA A 273 -20.25 21.79 -10.63
CA ALA A 273 -19.02 21.78 -9.87
C ALA A 273 -18.25 23.11 -9.92
N TYR A 274 -18.29 23.87 -8.82
CA TYR A 274 -17.50 25.09 -8.68
C TYR A 274 -16.08 24.71 -8.21
N PRO A 275 -14.99 25.37 -8.64
CA PRO A 275 -13.62 25.05 -8.21
C PRO A 275 -13.32 25.33 -6.71
N LYS A 276 -14.35 25.41 -5.86
CA LYS A 276 -14.29 25.69 -4.40
C LYS A 276 -15.21 24.77 -3.60
N TRP A 277 -15.38 23.51 -4.00
CA TRP A 277 -16.13 22.55 -3.17
C TRP A 277 -15.52 22.46 -1.76
N PRO A 278 -16.35 22.37 -0.70
CA PRO A 278 -15.86 22.13 0.64
C PRO A 278 -15.04 20.84 0.70
N ALA A 279 -14.06 20.80 1.61
CA ALA A 279 -13.17 19.65 1.78
C ALA A 279 -13.92 18.33 1.99
N GLY A 280 -15.10 18.35 2.62
CA GLY A 280 -15.94 17.16 2.79
C GLY A 280 -16.41 16.56 1.47
N VAL A 281 -16.75 17.40 0.49
CA VAL A 281 -17.23 16.92 -0.80
C VAL A 281 -16.10 16.41 -1.67
N GLN A 282 -14.92 17.02 -1.60
CA GLN A 282 -13.73 16.50 -2.28
C GLN A 282 -13.43 15.05 -1.83
N LYS A 283 -13.55 14.77 -0.52
CA LYS A 283 -13.40 13.41 0.02
C LYS A 283 -14.42 12.43 -0.57
N MET A 284 -15.68 12.84 -0.66
CA MET A 284 -16.76 12.04 -1.24
C MET A 284 -16.56 11.78 -2.74
N LEU A 285 -16.05 12.79 -3.47
CA LEU A 285 -15.74 12.71 -4.89
C LEU A 285 -14.56 11.77 -5.16
N GLU A 286 -13.54 11.75 -4.30
CA GLU A 286 -12.41 10.82 -4.43
C GLU A 286 -12.84 9.36 -4.28
N VAL A 287 -13.76 9.09 -3.35
CA VAL A 287 -14.30 7.74 -3.09
C VAL A 287 -15.23 7.25 -4.21
N ALA A 288 -15.96 8.17 -4.86
CA ALA A 288 -16.91 7.84 -5.92
C ALA A 288 -16.27 7.11 -7.11
N SER A 289 -17.07 6.27 -7.78
CA SER A 289 -16.67 5.61 -9.03
C SER A 289 -16.73 6.57 -10.22
N GLU A 290 -15.94 6.27 -11.26
CA GLU A 290 -16.01 7.01 -12.51
C GLU A 290 -17.36 6.76 -13.21
N PHE A 291 -17.87 7.80 -13.85
CA PHE A 291 -19.08 7.74 -14.66
C PHE A 291 -18.70 7.38 -16.09
N SER A 292 -19.18 6.22 -16.57
CA SER A 292 -19.05 5.81 -17.96
C SER A 292 -20.41 5.90 -18.64
N THR A 293 -20.51 6.73 -19.68
CA THR A 293 -21.71 6.82 -20.54
C THR A 293 -21.95 5.56 -21.37
N ASN A 294 -20.93 4.72 -21.51
CA ASN A 294 -20.98 3.49 -22.31
C ASN A 294 -21.33 2.26 -21.48
N ASP A 295 -21.60 2.40 -20.19
CA ASP A 295 -22.00 1.27 -19.36
C ASP A 295 -23.49 0.96 -19.59
N PRO A 296 -23.85 -0.12 -20.31
CA PRO A 296 -25.24 -0.43 -20.68
C PRO A 296 -26.08 -0.88 -19.48
N THR A 297 -25.49 -0.90 -18.29
CA THR A 297 -26.03 -1.60 -17.12
C THR A 297 -26.89 -0.73 -16.21
N LEU A 298 -26.81 0.60 -16.31
CA LEU A 298 -27.55 1.57 -15.50
C LEU A 298 -28.06 2.70 -16.40
N SER A 299 -29.39 2.90 -16.43
CA SER A 299 -30.03 3.95 -17.22
C SER A 299 -30.00 5.27 -16.44
N TRP A 300 -28.87 5.98 -16.51
CA TRP A 300 -28.66 7.25 -15.79
C TRP A 300 -29.48 8.44 -16.33
N GLY A 301 -30.49 8.18 -17.19
CA GLY A 301 -31.15 9.17 -18.04
C GLY A 301 -31.69 10.40 -17.30
N TYR A 302 -32.21 10.24 -16.08
CA TYR A 302 -32.76 11.37 -15.31
C TYR A 302 -31.72 12.13 -14.47
N ILE A 303 -30.54 11.54 -14.19
CA ILE A 303 -29.60 12.07 -13.19
C ILE A 303 -28.25 12.45 -13.81
N GLN A 304 -28.01 12.06 -15.07
CA GLN A 304 -26.74 12.30 -15.77
C GLN A 304 -26.29 13.77 -15.73
N HIS A 305 -27.22 14.72 -15.79
CA HIS A 305 -26.95 16.16 -15.74
C HIS A 305 -26.51 16.67 -14.35
N GLN A 306 -26.65 15.84 -13.32
CA GLN A 306 -26.33 16.16 -11.92
C GLN A 306 -25.00 15.53 -11.47
N ILE A 307 -24.40 14.69 -12.33
CA ILE A 307 -23.15 13.98 -12.06
C ILE A 307 -21.98 14.96 -12.07
N THR A 308 -21.20 14.94 -10.99
CA THR A 308 -20.10 15.88 -10.76
C THR A 308 -18.80 15.37 -11.36
N GLU A 309 -18.17 16.15 -12.25
CA GLU A 309 -16.81 15.91 -12.77
C GLU A 309 -16.57 14.51 -13.39
N GLY A 310 -17.60 13.90 -13.98
CA GLY A 310 -17.48 12.57 -14.56
C GLY A 310 -17.28 11.46 -13.52
N LYS A 311 -17.63 11.70 -12.26
CA LYS A 311 -17.72 10.68 -11.20
C LYS A 311 -19.15 10.61 -10.69
N LEU A 312 -19.56 9.43 -10.21
CA LEU A 312 -20.87 9.16 -9.60
C LEU A 312 -21.01 9.84 -8.22
N CYS A 313 -20.89 11.16 -8.21
CA CYS A 313 -21.02 12.03 -7.06
C CYS A 313 -22.12 13.04 -7.32
N LEU A 314 -23.13 13.04 -6.45
CA LEU A 314 -24.39 13.75 -6.62
C LEU A 314 -24.71 14.52 -5.34
N GLN A 315 -25.19 15.75 -5.46
CA GLN A 315 -25.67 16.53 -4.31
C GLN A 315 -27.16 16.24 -4.09
N ILE A 316 -27.53 15.72 -2.92
CA ILE A 316 -28.88 15.26 -2.59
C ILE A 316 -29.49 16.06 -1.43
N ASN A 317 -29.57 17.38 -1.59
CA ASN A 317 -30.18 18.26 -0.58
C ASN A 317 -31.71 18.13 -0.50
N HIS A 318 -32.33 17.40 -1.44
CA HIS A 318 -33.77 17.16 -1.51
C HIS A 318 -34.05 15.66 -1.69
N THR A 319 -35.08 15.15 -1.02
CA THR A 319 -35.47 13.73 -1.03
C THR A 319 -35.81 13.21 -2.43
N SER A 320 -36.35 14.07 -3.31
CA SER A 320 -36.68 13.68 -4.69
C SER A 320 -35.48 13.18 -5.49
N LEU A 321 -34.29 13.78 -5.27
CA LEU A 321 -33.07 13.35 -5.95
C LEU A 321 -32.56 12.00 -5.45
N LEU A 322 -32.80 11.70 -4.17
CA LEU A 322 -32.48 10.39 -3.61
C LEU A 322 -33.40 9.30 -4.18
N GLU A 323 -34.69 9.61 -4.35
CA GLU A 323 -35.65 8.72 -5.01
C GLU A 323 -35.24 8.44 -6.46
N ASP A 324 -34.83 9.46 -7.21
CA ASP A 324 -34.34 9.31 -8.57
C ASP A 324 -33.11 8.36 -8.61
N VAL A 325 -32.15 8.54 -7.69
CA VAL A 325 -30.96 7.67 -7.59
C VAL A 325 -31.38 6.23 -7.36
N PHE A 326 -32.31 5.98 -6.44
CA PHE A 326 -32.79 4.63 -6.17
C PHE A 326 -33.57 4.03 -7.35
N LYS A 327 -34.43 4.80 -8.02
CA LYS A 327 -35.12 4.36 -9.24
C LYS A 327 -34.13 3.97 -10.33
N THR A 328 -33.06 4.74 -10.49
CA THR A 328 -31.99 4.50 -11.47
C THR A 328 -31.19 3.24 -11.15
N VAL A 329 -30.85 3.03 -9.87
CA VAL A 329 -30.00 1.91 -9.41
C VAL A 329 -30.78 0.60 -9.33
N PHE A 330 -32.00 0.63 -8.82
CA PHE A 330 -32.79 -0.56 -8.51
C PHE A 330 -33.85 -0.89 -9.56
N GLN A 331 -34.03 -0.05 -10.59
CA GLN A 331 -35.07 -0.22 -11.62
C GLN A 331 -36.45 -0.48 -11.00
N TYR A 332 -36.81 0.30 -9.97
CA TYR A 332 -38.12 0.19 -9.34
C TYR A 332 -39.22 0.63 -10.33
N ASP A 333 -39.99 -0.33 -10.83
CA ASP A 333 -41.30 -0.06 -11.42
C ASP A 333 -42.31 0.17 -10.28
N GLU A 334 -42.95 1.33 -10.25
CA GLU A 334 -43.96 1.73 -9.23
C GLU A 334 -45.20 0.81 -9.15
N LYS A 335 -45.25 -0.29 -9.93
CA LYS A 335 -46.42 -1.16 -10.03
C LYS A 335 -46.54 -2.24 -8.95
N GLU A 336 -45.50 -2.53 -8.18
CA GLU A 336 -45.54 -3.64 -7.19
C GLU A 336 -45.92 -3.21 -5.76
N ILE A 337 -46.14 -1.92 -5.48
CA ILE A 337 -46.45 -1.44 -4.12
C ILE A 337 -47.97 -1.42 -3.83
N PHE A 338 -48.82 -1.57 -4.85
CA PHE A 338 -50.29 -1.54 -4.70
C PHE A 338 -51.02 -2.76 -5.28
N SER A 339 -50.35 -3.90 -5.46
CA SER A 339 -50.99 -5.16 -5.86
C SER A 339 -51.21 -6.11 -4.70
#